data_AF-A0A662J338-F1
#
_entry.id   AF-A0A662J338-F1
#
_cell.length_a   1.000
_cell.length_b   1.000
_cell.length_c   1.000
_cell.angle_alpha   90.00
_cell.angle_beta   90.00
_cell.angle_gamma   90.00
#
_symmetry.space_group_name_H-M   'P 1'
#
loop_
_entity.id
_entity.type
_entity.pdbx_description
1 polymer ?
#
loop_
_entity_poly.entity_id
_entity_poly.type
_entity_poly.pdbx_seq_one_letter_code
_entity_poly.pdbx_strand_id
1 'polypeptide(L)'
;MEKSLPELPSAELVTLVLDGSGSMSTEDFYDPEVGRVSRGQGVANIFNYILERLTKSSVGDQFFIGVVIFGTRAAIWDAMGYEGRPYYPWALVRKELKARAREGAVDIKSWLSSKDLLIRATYELAEELGLGDTTNIADGFRKAKNVCEKFLSDDWEILPPPQKRNATVIMLTDGIANEEVDKTSVMADELKKLSVKVKRETKTVEKEAVRIVTVGISEETARTEDYKKLLYECATPADPAILAQEVGKGKFIRDLLYRPSGCPEYRLTMILERIDRQEDVEALRLFLWTVSARRVKPVLR
;
A
#
# COMPACT_ATOMS: atom_id res chain seq x y z
N MET A 1 12.51 -28.95 16.53
CA MET A 1 12.03 -28.75 15.15
C MET A 1 11.07 -27.59 15.15
N GLU A 2 11.49 -26.42 14.67
CA GLU A 2 10.56 -25.32 14.46
C GLU A 2 9.48 -25.79 13.47
N LYS A 3 8.20 -25.63 13.83
CA LYS A 3 7.14 -25.79 12.84
C LYS A 3 7.39 -24.79 11.72
N SER A 4 7.62 -25.31 10.52
CA SER A 4 7.67 -24.55 9.28
C SER A 4 6.43 -23.65 9.19
N LEU A 5 6.58 -22.50 8.55
CA LEU A 5 5.44 -21.64 8.26
C LEU A 5 4.40 -22.42 7.46
N PRO A 6 3.09 -22.20 7.70
CA PRO A 6 2.05 -22.91 6.97
C PRO A 6 2.12 -22.58 5.48
N GLU A 7 1.86 -23.57 4.62
CA GLU A 7 1.72 -23.35 3.18
C GLU A 7 0.58 -22.37 2.91
N LEU A 8 0.85 -21.31 2.16
CA LEU A 8 -0.10 -20.24 1.90
C LEU A 8 -1.01 -20.58 0.69
N PRO A 9 -2.34 -20.43 0.80
CA PRO A 9 -3.23 -20.68 -0.34
C PRO A 9 -3.09 -19.61 -1.43
N SER A 10 -2.70 -18.39 -1.05
CA SER A 10 -2.31 -17.27 -1.91
C SER A 10 -1.41 -16.31 -1.14
N ALA A 11 -0.73 -15.42 -1.86
CA ALA A 11 0.07 -14.35 -1.28
C ALA A 11 -0.25 -13.01 -1.95
N GLU A 12 -0.39 -11.97 -1.14
CA GLU A 12 -0.57 -10.59 -1.56
C GLU A 12 0.61 -9.76 -1.05
N LEU A 13 1.40 -9.20 -1.97
CA LEU A 13 2.33 -8.14 -1.65
C LEU A 13 1.56 -6.81 -1.61
N VAL A 14 1.69 -6.07 -0.51
CA VAL A 14 1.28 -4.67 -0.44
C VAL A 14 2.55 -3.82 -0.42
N THR A 15 2.79 -3.09 -1.50
CA THR A 15 3.89 -2.12 -1.57
C THR A 15 3.34 -0.72 -1.33
N LEU A 16 3.73 -0.14 -0.22
CA LEU A 16 3.41 1.25 0.14
C LEU A 16 4.40 2.16 -0.54
N VAL A 17 3.94 3.11 -1.35
CA VAL A 17 4.77 4.11 -2.00
C VAL A 17 4.37 5.46 -1.45
N LEU A 18 5.19 5.98 -0.54
CA LEU A 18 4.84 7.06 0.36
C LEU A 18 5.68 8.30 0.06
N ASP A 19 4.99 9.40 -0.14
CA ASP A 19 5.61 10.71 -0.33
C ASP A 19 6.30 11.14 0.96
N GLY A 20 7.56 11.56 0.83
CA GLY A 20 8.38 12.11 1.91
C GLY A 20 8.91 13.49 1.57
N SER A 21 8.34 14.17 0.58
CA SER A 21 8.64 15.56 0.24
C SER A 21 8.43 16.51 1.42
N GLY A 22 9.00 17.72 1.31
CA GLY A 22 8.96 18.70 2.40
C GLY A 22 7.54 19.08 2.85
N SER A 23 6.56 19.06 1.95
CA SER A 23 5.15 19.34 2.26
C SER A 23 4.53 18.33 3.23
N MET A 24 5.08 17.11 3.31
CA MET A 24 4.64 16.09 4.26
C MET A 24 4.94 16.44 5.72
N SER A 25 5.77 17.46 5.99
CA SER A 25 5.99 17.98 7.34
C SER A 25 4.85 18.89 7.85
N THR A 26 3.92 19.30 6.99
CA THR A 26 2.81 20.22 7.34
C THR A 26 1.86 19.60 8.38
N GLU A 27 1.60 20.31 9.49
CA GLU A 27 0.70 19.87 10.59
C GLU A 27 -0.79 20.09 10.30
N ASP A 28 -1.31 19.43 9.26
CA ASP A 28 -2.70 19.58 8.83
C ASP A 28 -3.48 18.25 8.77
N PHE A 29 -2.96 17.19 9.38
CA PHE A 29 -3.60 15.88 9.41
C PHE A 29 -4.23 15.62 10.79
N TYR A 30 -5.50 15.24 10.80
CA TYR A 30 -6.20 14.84 12.02
C TYR A 30 -5.95 13.36 12.33
N ASP A 31 -5.41 13.08 13.51
CA ASP A 31 -5.25 11.74 14.05
C ASP A 31 -6.21 11.53 15.25
N PRO A 32 -7.04 10.47 15.25
CA PRO A 32 -7.99 10.22 16.34
C PRO A 32 -7.36 9.94 17.71
N GLU A 33 -6.10 9.46 17.75
CA GLU A 33 -5.42 9.08 19.00
C GLU A 33 -4.70 10.25 19.66
N VAL A 34 -4.16 11.18 18.86
CA VAL A 34 -3.24 12.23 19.35
C VAL A 34 -3.60 13.65 18.89
N GLY A 35 -4.61 13.83 18.05
CA GLY A 35 -5.04 15.14 17.54
C GLY A 35 -4.31 15.54 16.26
N ARG A 36 -3.95 16.81 16.11
CA ARG A 36 -3.26 17.28 14.90
C ARG A 36 -1.80 16.81 14.87
N VAL A 37 -1.39 16.28 13.74
CA VAL A 37 -0.03 15.82 13.45
C VAL A 37 0.40 16.26 12.06
N SER A 38 1.69 16.14 11.76
CA SER A 38 2.21 16.29 10.40
C SER A 38 1.56 15.29 9.44
N ARG A 39 1.40 15.70 8.18
CA ARG A 39 0.79 14.87 7.13
C ARG A 39 1.51 13.53 6.96
N GLY A 40 2.84 13.54 6.96
CA GLY A 40 3.68 12.35 6.91
C GLY A 40 3.49 11.43 8.10
N GLN A 41 3.33 11.97 9.32
CA GLN A 41 3.02 11.15 10.50
C GLN A 41 1.60 10.58 10.43
N GLY A 42 0.62 11.38 10.01
CA GLY A 42 -0.76 10.93 9.83
C GLY A 42 -0.89 9.79 8.83
N VAL A 43 -0.22 9.92 7.68
CA VAL A 43 -0.11 8.86 6.67
C VAL A 43 0.52 7.60 7.24
N ALA A 44 1.64 7.73 7.96
CA ALA A 44 2.27 6.59 8.62
C ALA A 44 1.32 5.92 9.62
N ASN A 45 0.55 6.69 10.40
CA ASN A 45 -0.43 6.18 11.35
C ASN A 45 -1.59 5.41 10.68
N ILE A 46 -2.05 5.84 9.49
CA ILE A 46 -3.05 5.10 8.71
C ILE A 46 -2.54 3.69 8.38
N PHE A 47 -1.31 3.58 7.89
CA PHE A 47 -0.73 2.29 7.52
C PHE A 47 -0.36 1.46 8.75
N ASN A 48 0.17 2.07 9.81
CA ASN A 48 0.45 1.40 11.07
C ASN A 48 -0.82 0.78 11.68
N TYR A 49 -1.96 1.47 11.58
CA TYR A 49 -3.26 0.91 11.95
C TYR A 49 -3.62 -0.34 11.11
N ILE A 50 -3.39 -0.30 9.79
CA ILE A 50 -3.65 -1.44 8.89
C ILE A 50 -2.73 -2.61 9.22
N LEU A 51 -1.43 -2.36 9.42
CA LEU A 51 -0.43 -3.36 9.80
C LEU A 51 -0.79 -4.02 11.13
N GLU A 52 -1.13 -3.22 12.14
CA GLU A 52 -1.60 -3.74 13.43
C GLU A 52 -2.85 -4.62 13.24
N ARG A 53 -3.83 -4.17 12.45
CA ARG A 53 -5.04 -4.95 12.14
C ARG A 53 -4.72 -6.27 11.42
N LEU A 54 -3.74 -6.29 10.52
CA LEU A 54 -3.29 -7.52 9.85
C LEU A 54 -2.73 -8.54 10.83
N THR A 55 -2.13 -8.12 11.96
CA THR A 55 -1.64 -9.08 12.98
C THR A 55 -2.77 -9.92 13.58
N LYS A 56 -3.94 -9.29 13.75
CA LYS A 56 -5.16 -9.89 14.35
C LYS A 56 -6.03 -10.60 13.31
N SER A 57 -5.89 -10.26 12.03
CA SER A 57 -6.75 -10.77 10.95
C SER A 57 -6.39 -12.19 10.49
N SER A 58 -7.38 -13.02 10.17
CA SER A 58 -7.17 -14.38 9.65
C SER A 58 -6.39 -14.41 8.34
N VAL A 59 -6.55 -13.38 7.49
CA VAL A 59 -5.84 -13.26 6.21
C VAL A 59 -4.40 -12.75 6.35
N GLY A 60 -3.99 -12.27 7.53
CA GLY A 60 -2.67 -11.64 7.73
C GLY A 60 -1.48 -12.54 7.38
N ASP A 61 -1.62 -13.87 7.44
CA ASP A 61 -0.53 -14.79 7.07
C ASP A 61 -0.21 -14.74 5.55
N GLN A 62 -1.13 -14.22 4.74
CA GLN A 62 -0.99 -14.15 3.28
C GLN A 62 -0.34 -12.84 2.81
N PHE A 63 -0.06 -11.90 3.73
CA PHE A 63 0.46 -10.57 3.38
C PHE A 63 1.98 -10.49 3.45
N PHE A 64 2.53 -9.80 2.47
CA PHE A 64 3.92 -9.36 2.41
C PHE A 64 3.90 -7.84 2.29
N ILE A 65 4.73 -7.15 3.07
CA ILE A 65 4.70 -5.69 3.16
C ILE A 65 6.03 -5.14 2.65
N GLY A 66 5.99 -4.30 1.63
CA GLY A 66 7.14 -3.50 1.17
C GLY A 66 6.86 -2.02 1.36
N VAL A 67 7.89 -1.23 1.64
CA VAL A 67 7.78 0.23 1.74
C VAL A 67 8.79 0.89 0.82
N VAL A 68 8.32 1.86 0.04
CA VAL A 68 9.10 2.76 -0.78
C VAL A 68 8.80 4.18 -0.30
N ILE A 69 9.84 4.94 0.02
CA ILE A 69 9.73 6.38 0.30
C ILE A 69 10.25 7.13 -0.92
N PHE A 70 9.59 8.22 -1.30
CA PHE A 70 10.06 9.06 -2.40
C PHE A 70 10.03 10.54 -2.06
N GLY A 71 11.08 11.23 -2.49
CA GLY A 71 11.19 12.68 -2.64
C GLY A 71 11.65 12.97 -4.07
N THR A 72 12.73 13.74 -4.23
CA THR A 72 13.40 13.96 -5.54
C THR A 72 13.86 12.63 -6.17
N ARG A 73 14.21 11.67 -5.30
CA ARG A 73 14.51 10.27 -5.63
C ARG A 73 13.70 9.35 -4.73
N ALA A 74 13.59 8.08 -5.10
CA ALA A 74 12.93 7.07 -4.30
C ALA A 74 13.92 6.03 -3.76
N ALA A 75 13.60 5.46 -2.60
CA ALA A 75 14.32 4.33 -2.02
C ALA A 75 13.34 3.30 -1.45
N ILE A 76 13.74 2.04 -1.50
CA ILE A 76 13.09 0.96 -0.74
C ILE A 76 13.56 1.11 0.70
N TRP A 77 12.63 1.11 1.66
CA TRP A 77 12.97 1.24 3.07
C TRP A 77 13.33 -0.14 3.66
N ASP A 78 14.63 -0.38 3.82
CA ASP A 78 15.17 -1.70 4.16
C ASP A 78 14.76 -2.23 5.55
N ALA A 79 14.29 -1.36 6.45
CA ALA A 79 13.74 -1.80 7.75
C ALA A 79 12.49 -2.69 7.58
N MET A 80 11.74 -2.51 6.48
CA MET A 80 10.63 -3.39 6.09
C MET A 80 11.09 -4.47 5.08
N GLY A 81 12.37 -4.85 5.12
CA GLY A 81 12.97 -5.95 4.37
C GLY A 81 13.26 -7.17 5.24
N TYR A 82 13.39 -8.34 4.62
CA TYR A 82 13.73 -9.57 5.34
C TYR A 82 14.70 -10.43 4.54
N GLU A 83 15.85 -10.77 5.13
CA GLU A 83 16.88 -11.63 4.52
C GLU A 83 17.26 -11.20 3.09
N GLY A 84 17.49 -9.88 2.90
CA GLY A 84 17.85 -9.31 1.59
C GLY A 84 16.68 -9.15 0.62
N ARG A 85 15.44 -9.44 1.04
CA ARG A 85 14.22 -9.18 0.25
C ARG A 85 13.64 -7.81 0.60
N PRO A 86 13.12 -7.06 -0.38
CA PRO A 86 12.57 -5.72 -0.18
C PRO A 86 11.14 -5.71 0.41
N TYR A 87 10.78 -6.77 1.13
CA TYR A 87 9.48 -6.93 1.77
C TYR A 87 9.57 -7.88 2.96
N TYR A 88 8.66 -7.72 3.92
CA TYR A 88 8.57 -8.51 5.12
C TYR A 88 7.31 -9.42 5.10
N PRO A 89 7.42 -10.73 5.38
CA PRO A 89 6.26 -11.61 5.46
C PRO A 89 5.51 -11.42 6.79
N TRP A 90 4.25 -11.00 6.72
CA TRP A 90 3.47 -10.72 7.93
C TRP A 90 3.11 -12.00 8.71
N ALA A 91 3.22 -13.18 8.09
CA ALA A 91 3.11 -14.47 8.78
C ALA A 91 4.15 -14.65 9.90
N LEU A 92 5.37 -14.13 9.74
CA LEU A 92 6.42 -14.19 10.77
C LEU A 92 6.04 -13.35 11.97
N VAL A 93 5.60 -12.12 11.74
CA VAL A 93 5.06 -11.21 12.77
C VAL A 93 3.95 -11.91 13.56
N ARG A 94 3.00 -12.52 12.86
CA ARG A 94 1.88 -13.24 13.51
C ARG A 94 2.33 -14.47 14.28
N LYS A 95 3.33 -15.21 13.80
CA LYS A 95 3.89 -16.37 14.51
C LYS A 95 4.55 -15.93 15.82
N GLU A 96 5.36 -14.87 15.80
CA GLU A 96 6.03 -14.34 16.98
C GLU A 96 5.04 -13.75 18.00
N LEU A 97 4.08 -12.95 17.56
CA LEU A 97 3.03 -12.41 18.44
C LEU A 97 2.18 -13.51 19.07
N LYS A 98 1.84 -14.59 18.33
CA LYS A 98 1.14 -15.75 18.88
C LYS A 98 1.96 -16.51 19.91
N ALA A 99 3.28 -16.59 19.75
CA ALA A 99 4.16 -17.21 20.74
C ALA A 99 4.18 -16.37 22.02
N ARG A 100 4.39 -15.06 21.89
CA ARG A 100 4.40 -14.11 23.03
C ARG A 100 3.06 -14.02 23.75
N ALA A 101 1.94 -14.06 23.03
CA ALA A 101 0.61 -14.07 23.64
C ALA A 101 0.36 -15.29 24.55
N ARG A 102 1.12 -16.39 24.37
CA ARG A 102 1.08 -17.55 25.29
C ARG A 102 1.88 -17.31 26.57
N GLU A 103 2.82 -16.37 26.54
CA GLU A 103 3.69 -15.99 27.67
C GLU A 103 3.11 -14.81 28.48
N GLY A 104 2.13 -14.08 27.93
CA GLY A 104 1.44 -12.99 28.63
C GLY A 104 0.70 -12.04 27.70
N ALA A 105 0.19 -10.95 28.26
CA ALA A 105 -0.39 -9.87 27.47
C ALA A 105 0.71 -9.18 26.63
N VAL A 106 0.41 -8.93 25.35
CA VAL A 106 1.34 -8.29 24.41
C VAL A 106 0.71 -7.00 23.90
N ASP A 107 1.38 -5.88 24.16
CA ASP A 107 1.11 -4.63 23.44
C ASP A 107 1.69 -4.77 22.02
N ILE A 108 0.80 -4.98 21.05
CA ILE A 108 1.17 -5.22 19.66
C ILE A 108 1.86 -4.00 19.05
N LYS A 109 1.38 -2.79 19.33
CA LYS A 109 1.93 -1.55 18.75
C LYS A 109 3.34 -1.31 19.29
N SER A 110 3.52 -1.43 20.61
CA SER A 110 4.84 -1.33 21.26
C SER A 110 5.81 -2.39 20.71
N TRP A 111 5.34 -3.63 20.55
CA TRP A 111 6.17 -4.71 20.02
C TRP A 111 6.59 -4.47 18.57
N LEU A 112 5.66 -4.10 17.69
CA LEU A 112 5.96 -3.78 16.29
C LEU A 112 6.96 -2.62 16.19
N SER A 113 6.79 -1.59 17.03
CA SER A 113 7.72 -0.46 17.11
C SER A 113 9.13 -0.92 17.54
N SER A 114 9.24 -1.83 18.51
CA SER A 114 10.55 -2.35 18.97
C SER A 114 11.29 -3.21 17.93
N LYS A 115 10.61 -3.56 16.84
CA LYS A 115 11.14 -4.34 15.71
C LYS A 115 11.33 -3.50 14.45
N ASP A 116 11.13 -2.19 14.54
CA ASP A 116 11.13 -1.26 13.40
C ASP A 116 10.13 -1.66 12.29
N LEU A 117 9.03 -2.31 12.68
CA LEU A 117 7.96 -2.76 11.79
C LEU A 117 6.77 -1.79 11.72
N LEU A 118 6.91 -0.60 12.30
CA LEU A 118 5.99 0.52 12.13
C LEU A 118 6.66 1.64 11.35
N ILE A 119 5.92 2.24 10.45
CA ILE A 119 6.36 3.34 9.60
C ILE A 119 6.46 4.60 10.47
N ARG A 120 7.59 5.30 10.40
CA ARG A 120 7.79 6.63 11.00
C ARG A 120 7.22 7.72 10.10
N ALA A 121 7.24 8.97 10.54
CA ALA A 121 6.83 10.08 9.69
C ALA A 121 7.60 10.06 8.35
N THR A 122 6.88 10.16 7.23
CA THR A 122 7.46 9.89 5.91
C THR A 122 8.54 10.90 5.50
N TYR A 123 8.44 12.17 5.92
CA TYR A 123 9.47 13.18 5.68
C TYR A 123 10.75 12.92 6.49
N GLU A 124 10.64 12.41 7.73
CA GLU A 124 11.81 12.02 8.53
C GLU A 124 12.55 10.85 7.89
N LEU A 125 11.80 9.87 7.37
CA LEU A 125 12.37 8.76 6.61
C LEU A 125 13.06 9.25 5.33
N ALA A 126 12.47 10.21 4.61
CA ALA A 126 13.08 10.76 3.40
C ALA A 126 14.37 11.55 3.70
N GLU A 127 14.42 12.29 4.81
CA GLU A 127 15.62 12.97 5.27
C GLU A 127 16.74 11.97 5.62
N GLU A 128 16.42 10.93 6.41
CA GLU A 128 17.36 9.87 6.77
C GLU A 128 17.93 9.15 5.53
N LEU A 129 17.10 8.95 4.51
CA LEU A 129 17.47 8.30 3.25
C LEU A 129 18.10 9.26 2.22
N GLY A 130 18.17 10.57 2.52
CA GLY A 130 18.75 11.59 1.64
C GLY A 130 18.02 11.73 0.30
N LEU A 131 16.68 11.67 0.31
CA LEU A 131 15.86 11.59 -0.91
C LEU A 131 15.56 12.93 -1.57
N GLY A 132 15.85 14.05 -0.90
CA GLY A 132 15.47 15.40 -1.34
C GLY A 132 14.01 15.72 -1.01
N ASP A 133 13.63 16.98 -1.20
CA ASP A 133 12.38 17.57 -0.73
C ASP A 133 11.31 17.76 -1.82
N THR A 134 11.65 17.54 -3.09
CA THR A 134 10.70 17.57 -4.23
C THR A 134 10.01 16.22 -4.42
N THR A 135 9.14 16.10 -5.43
CA THR A 135 8.27 14.92 -5.61
C THR A 135 8.52 14.26 -6.96
N ASN A 136 9.07 13.03 -6.97
CA ASN A 136 9.32 12.19 -8.15
C ASN A 136 8.53 10.87 -8.09
N ILE A 137 7.26 10.95 -8.51
CA ILE A 137 6.34 9.80 -8.50
C ILE A 137 6.82 8.69 -9.45
N ALA A 138 7.41 9.05 -10.58
CA ALA A 138 7.92 8.09 -11.55
C ALA A 138 9.01 7.19 -10.94
N ASP A 139 9.94 7.75 -10.15
CA ASP A 139 10.94 6.96 -9.44
C ASP A 139 10.32 6.13 -8.30
N GLY A 140 9.31 6.66 -7.61
CA GLY A 140 8.50 5.88 -6.66
C GLY A 140 7.91 4.61 -7.30
N PHE A 141 7.26 4.75 -8.46
CA PHE A 141 6.75 3.60 -9.22
C PHE A 141 7.86 2.68 -9.72
N ARG A 142 9.01 3.21 -10.13
CA ARG A 142 10.17 2.42 -10.56
C ARG A 142 10.69 1.54 -9.42
N LYS A 143 10.83 2.07 -8.21
CA LYS A 143 11.20 1.27 -7.04
C LYS A 143 10.13 0.26 -6.67
N ALA A 144 8.86 0.64 -6.71
CA ALA A 144 7.74 -0.30 -6.48
C ALA A 144 7.73 -1.46 -7.48
N LYS A 145 8.07 -1.19 -8.75
CA LYS A 145 8.26 -2.22 -9.79
C LYS A 145 9.34 -3.22 -9.40
N ASN A 146 10.49 -2.76 -8.93
CA ASN A 146 11.56 -3.65 -8.47
C ASN A 146 11.11 -4.55 -7.31
N VAL A 147 10.35 -4.02 -6.34
CA VAL A 147 9.78 -4.82 -5.24
C VAL A 147 8.81 -5.89 -5.79
N CYS A 148 7.92 -5.49 -6.69
CA CYS A 148 6.92 -6.40 -7.29
C CYS A 148 7.58 -7.48 -8.14
N GLU A 149 8.53 -7.14 -9.00
CA GLU A 149 9.28 -8.08 -9.84
C GLU A 149 10.02 -9.11 -8.99
N LYS A 150 10.69 -8.65 -7.93
CA LYS A 150 11.35 -9.54 -6.97
C LYS A 150 10.35 -10.51 -6.35
N PHE A 151 9.24 -10.02 -5.80
CA PHE A 151 8.22 -10.87 -5.17
C PHE A 151 7.58 -11.90 -6.13
N LEU A 152 7.24 -11.47 -7.35
CA LEU A 152 6.59 -12.33 -8.33
C LEU A 152 7.52 -13.42 -8.87
N SER A 153 8.84 -13.18 -8.87
CA SER A 153 9.87 -14.12 -9.34
C SER A 153 10.57 -14.90 -8.22
N ASP A 154 10.39 -14.52 -6.95
CA ASP A 154 11.13 -15.09 -5.82
C ASP A 154 10.85 -16.59 -5.65
N ASP A 155 11.88 -17.36 -5.32
CA ASP A 155 11.84 -18.81 -5.10
C ASP A 155 11.79 -19.18 -3.61
N TRP A 156 11.40 -18.23 -2.76
CA TRP A 156 11.34 -18.43 -1.32
C TRP A 156 10.27 -19.46 -0.92
N GLU A 157 10.67 -20.44 -0.11
CA GLU A 157 9.84 -21.60 0.29
C GLU A 157 8.49 -21.23 0.92
N ILE A 158 8.38 -20.06 1.55
CA ILE A 158 7.13 -19.60 2.19
C ILE A 158 6.11 -19.07 1.17
N LEU A 159 6.55 -18.77 -0.05
CA LEU A 159 5.70 -18.22 -1.10
C LEU A 159 4.97 -19.34 -1.84
N PRO A 160 3.68 -19.18 -2.14
CA PRO A 160 2.99 -20.10 -3.03
C PRO A 160 3.53 -19.99 -4.46
N PRO A 161 3.17 -20.90 -5.36
CA PRO A 161 3.51 -20.79 -6.78
C PRO A 161 3.11 -19.44 -7.41
N PRO A 162 3.86 -18.92 -8.41
CA PRO A 162 3.64 -17.58 -8.98
C PRO A 162 2.19 -17.25 -9.37
N GLN A 163 1.43 -18.22 -9.90
CA GLN A 163 0.04 -18.03 -10.28
C GLN A 163 -0.92 -17.64 -9.13
N LYS A 164 -0.52 -17.92 -7.88
CA LYS A 164 -1.24 -17.61 -6.65
C LYS A 164 -0.73 -16.33 -5.97
N ARG A 165 0.19 -15.61 -6.61
CA ARG A 165 0.75 -14.35 -6.13
C ARG A 165 0.05 -13.17 -6.81
N ASN A 166 -0.12 -12.11 -6.05
CA ASN A 166 -0.65 -10.83 -6.48
C ASN A 166 0.13 -9.72 -5.78
N ALA A 167 0.15 -8.53 -6.37
CA ALA A 167 0.67 -7.35 -5.72
C ALA A 167 -0.31 -6.18 -5.84
N THR A 168 -0.38 -5.38 -4.79
CA THR A 168 -1.11 -4.12 -4.72
C THR A 168 -0.12 -3.02 -4.32
N VAL A 169 0.09 -2.07 -5.21
CA VAL A 169 0.89 -0.88 -4.98
C VAL A 169 -0.04 0.25 -4.57
N ILE A 170 0.20 0.82 -3.40
CA ILE A 170 -0.58 1.93 -2.85
C ILE A 170 0.31 3.17 -2.86
N MET A 171 0.06 4.07 -3.80
CA MET A 171 0.73 5.35 -3.90
C MET A 171 -0.05 6.40 -3.11
N LEU A 172 0.60 7.06 -2.16
CA LEU A 172 0.04 8.17 -1.41
C LEU A 172 0.96 9.38 -1.49
N THR A 173 0.41 10.50 -1.95
CA THR A 173 1.11 11.75 -2.19
C THR A 173 0.21 12.94 -1.86
N ASP A 174 0.82 14.05 -1.48
CA ASP A 174 0.14 15.32 -1.28
C ASP A 174 0.26 16.27 -2.50
N GLY A 175 0.89 15.82 -3.59
CA GLY A 175 1.04 16.57 -4.85
C GLY A 175 2.07 17.69 -4.76
N ILE A 176 2.64 18.23 -5.84
CA ILE A 176 2.54 17.99 -7.28
C ILE A 176 3.83 17.26 -7.70
N ALA A 177 3.75 16.32 -8.66
CA ALA A 177 4.97 15.77 -9.23
C ALA A 177 5.76 16.92 -9.89
N ASN A 178 6.91 17.24 -9.35
CA ASN A 178 7.76 18.31 -9.88
C ASN A 178 8.85 17.73 -10.80
N GLU A 179 9.07 16.42 -10.72
CA GLU A 179 10.09 15.69 -11.46
C GLU A 179 9.47 14.57 -12.30
N GLU A 180 9.99 14.39 -13.53
CA GLU A 180 9.62 13.30 -14.45
C GLU A 180 8.09 13.08 -14.64
N VAL A 181 7.29 14.14 -14.59
CA VAL A 181 5.81 14.08 -14.71
C VAL A 181 5.39 13.26 -15.93
N ASP A 182 5.98 13.55 -17.09
CA ASP A 182 5.67 12.87 -18.36
C ASP A 182 5.97 11.37 -18.34
N LYS A 183 6.85 10.91 -17.45
CA LYS A 183 7.19 9.48 -17.29
C LYS A 183 6.31 8.77 -16.27
N THR A 184 5.54 9.51 -15.46
CA THR A 184 4.77 8.94 -14.35
C THR A 184 3.73 7.93 -14.85
N SER A 185 2.91 8.29 -15.85
CA SER A 185 1.94 7.37 -16.46
C SER A 185 2.62 6.18 -17.15
N VAL A 186 3.78 6.40 -17.79
CA VAL A 186 4.56 5.33 -18.45
C VAL A 186 5.04 4.30 -17.43
N MET A 187 5.60 4.74 -16.30
CA MET A 187 6.06 3.84 -15.24
C MET A 187 4.90 3.10 -14.56
N ALA A 188 3.75 3.77 -14.36
CA ALA A 188 2.55 3.11 -13.88
C ALA A 188 2.05 2.04 -14.85
N ASP A 189 2.08 2.30 -16.15
CA ASP A 189 1.70 1.33 -17.19
C ASP A 189 2.65 0.13 -17.25
N GLU A 190 3.96 0.33 -17.14
CA GLU A 190 4.92 -0.76 -17.03
C GLU A 190 4.67 -1.63 -15.80
N LEU A 191 4.38 -0.99 -14.66
CA LEU A 191 4.08 -1.67 -13.41
C LEU A 191 2.78 -2.50 -13.51
N LYS A 192 1.74 -1.97 -14.15
CA LYS A 192 0.47 -2.70 -14.40
C LYS A 192 0.65 -3.91 -15.32
N LYS A 193 1.59 -3.85 -16.27
CA LYS A 193 1.88 -4.93 -17.22
C LYS A 193 2.64 -6.11 -16.61
N LEU A 194 3.11 -6.01 -15.37
CA LEU A 194 3.72 -7.14 -14.68
C LEU A 194 2.72 -8.30 -14.55
N SER A 195 3.07 -9.42 -15.17
CA SER A 195 2.22 -10.59 -15.29
C SER A 195 2.88 -11.84 -14.73
N VAL A 196 2.08 -12.83 -14.37
CA VAL A 196 2.52 -14.18 -14.02
C VAL A 196 1.98 -15.18 -15.03
N LYS A 197 2.80 -16.16 -15.41
CA LYS A 197 2.41 -17.23 -16.33
C LYS A 197 1.60 -18.28 -15.57
N VAL A 198 0.37 -18.52 -16.05
CA VAL A 198 -0.56 -19.50 -15.48
C VAL A 198 -0.74 -20.63 -16.49
N LYS A 199 -0.36 -21.86 -16.11
CA LYS A 199 -0.69 -23.06 -16.91
C LYS A 199 -2.14 -23.45 -16.67
N ARG A 200 -2.94 -23.55 -17.73
CA ARG A 200 -4.29 -24.10 -17.72
C ARG A 200 -4.38 -25.21 -18.75
N GLU A 201 -4.53 -26.45 -18.31
CA GLU A 201 -4.74 -27.68 -19.10
C GLU A 201 -3.86 -27.85 -20.35
N THR A 202 -4.05 -27.05 -21.40
CA THR A 202 -3.34 -27.11 -22.69
C THR A 202 -2.66 -25.80 -23.11
N LYS A 203 -2.78 -24.69 -22.35
CA LYS A 203 -2.23 -23.37 -22.70
C LYS A 203 -1.63 -22.63 -21.50
N THR A 204 -0.61 -21.83 -21.76
CA THR A 204 -0.08 -20.84 -20.82
C THR A 204 -0.77 -19.51 -21.08
N VAL A 205 -1.39 -18.95 -20.05
CA VAL A 205 -2.05 -17.63 -20.09
C VAL A 205 -1.31 -16.69 -19.15
N GLU A 206 -1.08 -15.45 -19.57
CA GLU A 206 -0.54 -14.42 -18.69
C GLU A 206 -1.66 -13.75 -17.89
N LYS A 207 -1.45 -13.62 -16.59
CA LYS A 207 -2.36 -12.94 -15.67
C LYS A 207 -1.65 -11.71 -15.14
N GLU A 208 -2.21 -10.52 -15.37
CA GLU A 208 -1.76 -9.30 -14.70
C GLU A 208 -1.82 -9.49 -13.18
N ALA A 209 -0.66 -9.31 -12.54
CA ALA A 209 -0.50 -9.60 -11.11
C ALA A 209 -0.60 -8.35 -10.25
N VAL A 210 -0.37 -7.17 -10.83
CA VAL A 210 -0.23 -5.91 -10.10
C VAL A 210 -1.50 -5.06 -10.21
N ARG A 211 -1.84 -4.40 -9.11
CA ARG A 211 -2.86 -3.35 -9.03
C ARG A 211 -2.21 -2.10 -8.47
N ILE A 212 -2.54 -0.94 -9.02
CA ILE A 212 -2.15 0.36 -8.51
C ILE A 212 -3.38 1.05 -7.91
N VAL A 213 -3.23 1.51 -6.67
CA VAL A 213 -4.16 2.38 -5.96
C VAL A 213 -3.46 3.72 -5.78
N THR A 214 -4.12 4.82 -6.14
CA THR A 214 -3.58 6.17 -5.95
C THR A 214 -4.43 6.94 -4.94
N VAL A 215 -3.77 7.63 -4.02
CA VAL A 215 -4.40 8.49 -3.02
C VAL A 215 -3.70 9.84 -3.04
N GLY A 216 -4.44 10.88 -3.43
CA GLY A 216 -3.99 12.27 -3.35
C GLY A 216 -4.52 12.93 -2.08
N ILE A 217 -3.67 13.55 -1.27
CA ILE A 217 -4.03 14.18 0.01
C ILE A 217 -3.48 15.60 0.08
N SER A 218 -4.20 16.57 -0.45
CA SER A 218 -4.01 18.01 -0.19
C SER A 218 -5.05 18.85 -0.92
N GLU A 219 -5.17 20.10 -0.48
CA GLU A 219 -5.98 21.13 -1.11
C GLU A 219 -5.51 21.42 -2.54
N GLU A 220 -4.20 21.42 -2.75
CA GLU A 220 -3.57 21.64 -4.04
C GLU A 220 -3.85 20.49 -5.02
N THR A 221 -3.71 19.24 -4.58
CA THR A 221 -4.06 18.05 -5.36
C THR A 221 -5.53 18.05 -5.74
N ALA A 222 -6.42 18.40 -4.81
CA ALA A 222 -7.86 18.44 -5.07
C ALA A 222 -8.25 19.52 -6.11
N ARG A 223 -7.51 20.63 -6.18
CA ARG A 223 -7.77 21.74 -7.10
C ARG A 223 -7.11 21.59 -8.47
N THR A 224 -6.06 20.79 -8.58
CA THR A 224 -5.28 20.66 -9.82
C THR A 224 -5.82 19.52 -10.69
N GLU A 225 -6.66 19.85 -11.67
CA GLU A 225 -7.32 18.86 -12.54
C GLU A 225 -6.34 17.93 -13.27
N ASP A 226 -5.27 18.47 -13.83
CA ASP A 226 -4.28 17.67 -14.58
C ASP A 226 -3.59 16.66 -13.67
N TYR A 227 -3.35 17.03 -12.41
CA TYR A 227 -2.74 16.12 -11.44
C TYR A 227 -3.73 15.04 -10.96
N LYS A 228 -5.00 15.39 -10.72
CA LYS A 228 -6.04 14.38 -10.44
C LYS A 228 -6.19 13.39 -11.59
N LYS A 229 -6.15 13.87 -12.84
CA LYS A 229 -6.18 13.01 -14.03
C LYS A 229 -4.95 12.12 -14.11
N LEU A 230 -3.75 12.66 -13.82
CA LEU A 230 -2.51 11.86 -13.76
C LEU A 230 -2.63 10.71 -12.75
N LEU A 231 -3.05 11.00 -11.52
CA LEU A 231 -3.27 9.98 -10.48
C LEU A 231 -4.33 8.96 -10.89
N TYR A 232 -5.40 9.42 -11.55
CA TYR A 232 -6.47 8.58 -12.10
C TYR A 232 -5.96 7.63 -13.20
N GLU A 233 -5.14 8.13 -14.13
CA GLU A 233 -4.57 7.35 -15.23
C GLU A 233 -3.58 6.30 -14.72
N CYS A 234 -2.82 6.62 -13.68
CA CYS A 234 -1.90 5.69 -13.04
C CYS A 234 -2.62 4.52 -12.36
N ALA A 235 -3.78 4.77 -11.75
CA ALA A 235 -4.52 3.73 -11.03
C ALA A 235 -5.10 2.65 -11.95
N THR A 236 -5.23 1.44 -11.39
CA THR A 236 -5.87 0.32 -12.06
C THR A 236 -7.40 0.51 -12.10
N PRO A 237 -8.07 0.10 -13.20
CA PRO A 237 -9.53 -0.01 -13.25
C PRO A 237 -10.10 -0.79 -12.06
N ALA A 238 -11.18 -0.26 -11.49
CA ALA A 238 -11.85 -0.86 -10.35
C ALA A 238 -12.80 -1.96 -10.82
N ASP A 239 -12.65 -3.16 -10.26
CA ASP A 239 -13.58 -4.27 -10.46
C ASP A 239 -14.98 -3.89 -9.94
N PRO A 240 -16.07 -4.13 -10.70
CA PRO A 240 -17.45 -3.84 -10.27
C PRO A 240 -17.78 -4.37 -8.87
N ALA A 241 -17.22 -5.52 -8.51
CA ALA A 241 -17.47 -6.11 -7.23
C ALA A 241 -16.75 -5.34 -6.10
N ILE A 242 -15.63 -4.65 -6.36
CA ILE A 242 -14.98 -3.75 -5.38
C ILE A 242 -15.86 -2.51 -5.19
N LEU A 243 -16.36 -1.96 -6.30
CA LEU A 243 -17.21 -0.76 -6.30
C LEU A 243 -18.49 -0.94 -5.47
N ALA A 244 -19.07 -2.14 -5.49
CA ALA A 244 -20.29 -2.49 -4.76
C ALA A 244 -20.08 -2.79 -3.27
N GLN A 245 -18.85 -2.68 -2.76
CA GLN A 245 -18.56 -3.01 -1.38
C GLN A 245 -18.91 -1.84 -0.46
N GLU A 246 -19.75 -2.11 0.55
CA GLU A 246 -20.15 -1.10 1.54
C GLU A 246 -18.97 -0.76 2.46
N VAL A 247 -18.74 0.53 2.65
CA VAL A 247 -17.72 1.13 3.52
C VAL A 247 -18.37 1.83 4.74
N GLY A 248 -19.54 1.36 5.15
CA GLY A 248 -20.27 1.83 6.33
C GLY A 248 -21.23 3.00 6.04
N LYS A 249 -22.25 3.12 6.89
CA LYS A 249 -23.31 4.14 6.82
C LYS A 249 -23.97 4.22 5.43
N GLY A 250 -24.11 3.09 4.71
CA GLY A 250 -24.71 3.04 3.37
C GLY A 250 -23.85 3.65 2.25
N LYS A 251 -22.59 4.01 2.52
CA LYS A 251 -21.63 4.43 1.50
C LYS A 251 -20.96 3.20 0.89
N PHE A 252 -20.62 3.28 -0.38
CA PHE A 252 -19.90 2.24 -1.12
C PHE A 252 -18.52 2.74 -1.56
N ILE A 253 -17.60 1.84 -1.89
CA ILE A 253 -16.27 2.22 -2.40
C ILE A 253 -16.39 3.20 -3.57
N ARG A 254 -17.33 2.97 -4.50
CA ARG A 254 -17.54 3.88 -5.65
C ARG A 254 -17.84 5.32 -5.26
N ASP A 255 -18.38 5.56 -4.06
CA ASP A 255 -18.74 6.89 -3.57
C ASP A 255 -17.52 7.62 -2.97
N LEU A 256 -16.41 6.90 -2.74
CA LEU A 256 -15.13 7.44 -2.26
C LEU A 256 -14.15 7.74 -3.39
N LEU A 257 -14.38 7.17 -4.58
CA LEU A 257 -13.44 7.24 -5.69
C LEU A 257 -13.62 8.53 -6.49
N TYR A 258 -12.50 9.16 -6.82
CA TYR A 258 -12.47 10.22 -7.81
C TYR A 258 -12.72 9.64 -9.21
N ARG A 259 -13.60 10.30 -9.96
CA ARG A 259 -13.89 9.98 -11.35
C ARG A 259 -14.02 11.28 -12.15
N PRO A 260 -13.17 11.51 -13.17
CA PRO A 260 -13.30 12.67 -14.05
C PRO A 260 -14.68 12.72 -14.73
N SER A 261 -15.20 13.94 -14.93
CA SER A 261 -16.46 14.16 -15.65
C SER A 261 -16.38 13.56 -17.06
N GLY A 262 -17.43 12.84 -17.47
CA GLY A 262 -17.51 12.20 -18.79
C GLY A 262 -16.74 10.87 -18.93
N CYS A 263 -16.05 10.39 -17.88
CA CYS A 263 -15.41 9.08 -17.89
C CYS A 263 -16.38 7.99 -17.39
N PRO A 264 -16.64 6.91 -18.15
CA PRO A 264 -17.54 5.83 -17.72
C PRO A 264 -16.88 4.82 -16.76
N GLU A 265 -15.55 4.68 -16.83
CA GLU A 265 -14.77 3.75 -16.01
C GLU A 265 -14.56 4.32 -14.59
N TYR A 266 -14.54 3.44 -13.59
CA TYR A 266 -14.02 3.78 -12.26
C TYR A 266 -12.61 3.23 -12.12
N ARG A 267 -11.72 4.01 -11.49
CA ARG A 267 -10.36 3.58 -11.15
C ARG A 267 -10.13 3.73 -9.66
N LEU A 268 -9.16 2.98 -9.14
CA LEU A 268 -8.83 2.96 -7.71
C LEU A 268 -8.05 4.21 -7.29
N THR A 269 -8.68 5.36 -7.45
CA THR A 269 -8.14 6.69 -7.14
C THR A 269 -9.03 7.40 -6.13
N MET A 270 -8.44 7.82 -5.01
CA MET A 270 -9.11 8.62 -4.00
C MET A 270 -8.42 9.99 -3.93
N ILE A 271 -9.20 11.06 -3.91
CA ILE A 271 -8.69 12.42 -3.77
C ILE A 271 -9.31 13.04 -2.52
N LEU A 272 -8.47 13.42 -1.58
CA LEU A 272 -8.84 14.01 -0.31
C LEU A 272 -8.26 15.42 -0.26
N GLU A 273 -9.12 16.43 -0.17
CA GLU A 273 -8.69 17.83 -0.03
C GLU A 273 -7.98 18.03 1.31
N ARG A 274 -8.54 17.46 2.38
CA ARG A 274 -8.02 17.51 3.75
C ARG A 274 -8.41 16.24 4.50
N ILE A 275 -7.69 15.97 5.58
CA ILE A 275 -8.06 14.99 6.61
C ILE A 275 -8.16 15.76 7.90
N ASP A 276 -9.34 16.32 8.17
CA ASP A 276 -9.57 17.20 9.33
C ASP A 276 -10.51 16.58 10.36
N ARG A 277 -11.14 15.45 10.03
CA ARG A 277 -12.10 14.76 10.89
C ARG A 277 -11.83 13.26 10.98
N GLN A 278 -12.42 12.66 12.01
CA GLN A 278 -12.39 11.22 12.22
C GLN A 278 -13.00 10.45 11.03
N GLU A 279 -14.06 10.97 10.42
CA GLU A 279 -14.71 10.30 9.28
C GLU A 279 -13.78 10.17 8.07
N ASP A 280 -12.88 11.12 7.83
CA ASP A 280 -11.95 11.07 6.70
C ASP A 280 -10.89 9.99 6.92
N VAL A 281 -10.36 9.92 8.15
CA VAL A 281 -9.41 8.89 8.60
C VAL A 281 -10.03 7.50 8.48
N GLU A 282 -11.28 7.34 8.94
CA GLU A 282 -12.01 6.09 8.87
C GLU A 282 -12.30 5.67 7.42
N ALA A 283 -12.72 6.61 6.58
CA ALA A 283 -12.96 6.35 5.16
C ALA A 283 -11.69 5.89 4.45
N LEU A 284 -10.55 6.56 4.71
CA LEU A 284 -9.26 6.18 4.13
C LEU A 284 -8.80 4.80 4.63
N ARG A 285 -8.82 4.55 5.95
CA ARG A 285 -8.48 3.24 6.54
C ARG A 285 -9.32 2.13 5.94
N LEU A 286 -10.61 2.36 5.76
CA LEU A 286 -11.55 1.38 5.24
C LEU A 286 -11.38 1.13 3.74
N PHE A 287 -11.16 2.20 2.96
CA PHE A 287 -10.83 2.09 1.54
C PHE A 287 -9.57 1.24 1.34
N LEU A 288 -8.47 1.59 2.01
CA LEU A 288 -7.17 0.91 1.90
C LEU A 288 -7.24 -0.55 2.37
N TRP A 289 -7.97 -0.82 3.46
CA TRP A 289 -8.24 -2.19 3.91
C TRP A 289 -8.99 -3.00 2.84
N THR A 290 -10.04 -2.40 2.26
CA THR A 290 -10.92 -3.06 1.30
C THR A 290 -10.18 -3.43 0.02
N VAL A 291 -9.39 -2.51 -0.55
CA VAL A 291 -8.66 -2.77 -1.79
C VAL A 291 -7.53 -3.79 -1.64
N SER A 292 -6.96 -3.90 -0.44
CA SER A 292 -5.86 -4.82 -0.13
C SER A 292 -6.37 -6.22 0.25
N ALA A 293 -7.37 -6.33 1.13
CA ALA A 293 -7.84 -7.62 1.65
C ALA A 293 -8.58 -8.49 0.60
N ARG A 294 -9.19 -7.88 -0.42
CA ARG A 294 -10.13 -8.60 -1.30
C ARG A 294 -9.47 -9.55 -2.31
N ARG A 295 -8.19 -9.36 -2.61
CA ARG A 295 -7.44 -10.32 -3.45
C ARG A 295 -7.09 -11.59 -2.69
N VAL A 296 -7.28 -11.58 -1.38
CA VAL A 296 -7.00 -12.68 -0.47
C VAL A 296 -8.30 -13.40 -0.12
N LYS A 297 -8.35 -14.71 -0.35
CA LYS A 297 -9.48 -15.52 0.12
C LYS A 297 -9.28 -15.90 1.60
N PRO A 298 -10.33 -15.82 2.44
CA PRO A 298 -10.26 -16.32 3.81
C PRO A 298 -9.87 -17.81 3.78
N VAL A 299 -9.00 -18.21 4.70
CA VAL A 299 -8.75 -19.64 4.94
C VAL A 299 -9.96 -20.16 5.71
N LEU A 300 -10.82 -20.93 5.03
CA LEU A 300 -11.84 -21.74 5.72
C LEU A 300 -11.07 -22.79 6.52
N ARG A 301 -11.10 -22.67 7.84
CA ARG A 301 -10.56 -23.66 8.77
C ARG A 301 -11.73 -24.43 9.39
#